data_AF-A0A829GDB5-F1
#
_entry.id   AF-A0A829GDB5-F1
#
_cell.length_a   1.000
_cell.length_b   1.000
_cell.length_c   1.000
_cell.angle_alpha   90.00
_cell.angle_beta   90.00
_cell.angle_gamma   90.00
#
_symmetry.space_group_name_H-M   'P 1'
#
loop_
_entity.id
_entity.type
_entity.pdbx_description
1 polymer ?
#
loop_
_entity_poly.entity_id
_entity_poly.type
_entity_poly.pdbx_seq_one_letter_code
_entity_poly.pdbx_strand_id
1 'polypeptide(L)'
;MGDTYRVAKVTFGTQAPTASELLHLIQQRWEDLHWVAAQDVILPKLQMTISPKRRSRQARKEVRNAKRTQATTFLKLAHKRNLQVKKQRRKQLKDQHACEVRLKKQAKRLEKHQGH
;
A
#
# COMPACT_ATOMS: atom_id res chain seq x y z
N MET A 1 18.67 -13.15 -18.20
CA MET A 1 18.17 -13.01 -16.82
C MET A 1 17.91 -11.53 -16.59
N GLY A 2 16.65 -11.10 -16.55
CA GLY A 2 16.32 -9.67 -16.45
C GLY A 2 16.53 -9.17 -15.03
N ASP A 3 17.30 -8.09 -14.86
CA ASP A 3 17.50 -7.45 -13.56
C ASP A 3 16.14 -7.08 -12.96
N THR A 4 15.80 -7.72 -11.85
CA THR A 4 14.52 -7.47 -11.19
C THR A 4 14.67 -6.20 -10.36
N TYR A 5 14.22 -5.07 -10.91
CA TYR A 5 14.29 -3.79 -10.19
C TYR A 5 13.38 -3.81 -8.96
N ARG A 6 13.98 -3.62 -7.78
CA ARG A 6 13.31 -3.63 -6.48
C ARG A 6 13.66 -2.37 -5.70
N VAL A 7 12.70 -1.85 -4.95
CA VAL A 7 12.86 -0.62 -4.18
C VAL A 7 12.26 -0.79 -2.81
N ALA A 8 12.99 -0.39 -1.78
CA ALA A 8 12.51 -0.28 -0.41
C ALA A 8 12.58 1.18 0.05
N LYS A 9 11.68 1.56 0.96
CA LYS A 9 11.74 2.85 1.66
C LYS A 9 11.99 2.57 3.14
N VAL A 10 13.05 3.15 3.68
CA VAL A 10 13.39 3.11 5.10
C VAL A 10 13.36 4.54 5.65
N THR A 11 12.82 4.71 6.84
CA THR A 11 12.79 5.99 7.55
C THR A 11 13.74 5.93 8.73
N PHE A 12 14.84 6.69 8.64
CA PHE A 12 15.78 6.87 9.74
C PHE A 12 15.33 8.06 10.58
N GLY A 13 14.78 7.79 11.77
CA GLY A 13 14.43 8.75 12.81
C GLY A 13 14.03 10.16 12.34
N THR A 14 14.50 11.16 13.09
CA THR A 14 14.35 12.59 12.77
C THR A 14 15.66 13.19 12.21
N GLN A 15 16.79 12.55 12.52
CA GLN A 15 18.12 12.99 12.10
C GLN A 15 18.57 12.31 10.81
N ALA A 16 19.48 12.94 10.06
CA ALA A 16 20.07 12.33 8.89
C ALA A 16 20.93 11.13 9.30
N PRO A 17 20.81 9.98 8.59
CA PRO A 17 21.55 8.79 8.97
C PRO A 17 23.05 8.96 8.74
N THR A 18 23.84 8.41 9.65
CA THR A 18 25.29 8.33 9.52
C THR A 18 25.68 7.20 8.56
N ALA A 19 26.84 7.29 7.91
CA ALA A 19 27.32 6.25 7.00
C ALA A 19 27.40 4.85 7.67
N SER A 20 27.76 4.80 8.96
CA SER A 20 27.77 3.56 9.76
C SER A 20 26.39 2.93 9.89
N GLU A 21 25.35 3.74 10.11
CA GLU A 21 23.97 3.28 10.23
C GLU A 21 23.45 2.74 8.89
N LEU A 22 23.82 3.39 7.78
CA LEU A 22 23.50 2.90 6.44
C LEU A 22 24.17 1.55 6.16
N LEU A 23 25.46 1.41 6.50
CA LEU A 23 26.19 0.15 6.35
C LEU A 23 25.58 -0.96 7.22
N HIS A 24 25.24 -0.65 8.47
CA HIS A 24 24.59 -1.59 9.37
C HIS A 24 23.24 -2.06 8.83
N LEU A 25 22.42 -1.14 8.29
CA LEU A 25 21.15 -1.49 7.65
C LEU A 25 21.38 -2.48 6.49
N ILE A 26 22.36 -2.20 5.62
CA ILE A 26 22.66 -3.03 4.46
C ILE A 26 23.21 -4.39 4.87
N GLN A 27 24.04 -4.47 5.91
CA GLN A 27 24.65 -5.74 6.32
C GLN A 27 23.69 -6.63 7.10
N GLN A 28 22.91 -6.06 8.01
CA GLN A 28 22.13 -6.83 8.98
C GLN A 28 20.68 -7.00 8.60
N ARG A 29 20.11 -6.05 7.84
CA ARG A 29 18.65 -5.95 7.66
C ARG A 29 18.21 -5.90 6.20
N TRP A 30 19.10 -6.19 5.26
CA TRP A 30 18.80 -6.11 3.83
C TRP A 30 17.67 -7.04 3.38
N GLU A 31 17.68 -8.27 3.88
CA GLU A 31 16.66 -9.27 3.56
C GLU A 31 15.30 -8.95 4.19
N ASP A 32 15.32 -8.31 5.36
CA ASP A 32 14.13 -7.90 6.11
C ASP A 32 13.41 -6.68 5.51
N LEU A 33 14.04 -5.98 4.56
CA LEU A 33 13.44 -4.78 3.98
C LEU A 33 12.17 -5.12 3.22
N HIS A 34 11.16 -4.26 3.35
CA HIS A 34 9.95 -4.36 2.56
C HIS A 34 10.20 -3.93 1.11
N TRP A 35 10.65 -4.88 0.31
CA TRP A 35 10.90 -4.72 -1.11
C TRP A 35 9.60 -4.59 -1.90
N VAL A 36 9.56 -3.60 -2.77
CA VAL A 36 8.53 -3.45 -3.80
C VAL A 36 9.20 -3.74 -5.13
N ALA A 37 8.81 -4.85 -5.77
CA ALA A 37 9.29 -5.20 -7.09
C ALA A 37 8.41 -4.59 -8.19
N ALA A 38 8.99 -4.43 -9.38
CA ALA A 38 8.25 -3.95 -10.55
C ALA A 38 7.01 -4.81 -10.87
N GLN A 39 7.07 -6.12 -10.63
CA GLN A 39 5.96 -7.05 -10.89
C GLN A 39 4.79 -6.88 -9.91
N ASP A 40 5.04 -6.46 -8.66
CA ASP A 40 3.99 -6.19 -7.65
C ASP A 40 3.19 -4.92 -7.97
N VAL A 41 3.79 -4.08 -8.81
CA VAL A 41 3.25 -2.81 -9.23
C VAL A 41 2.68 -3.00 -10.62
N ILE A 42 1.43 -3.47 -10.65
CA ILE A 42 0.62 -3.49 -11.87
C ILE A 42 0.53 -2.06 -12.38
N LEU A 43 1.36 -1.72 -13.36
CA LEU A 43 1.21 -0.50 -14.12
C LEU A 43 -0.20 -0.53 -14.70
N PRO A 44 -0.99 0.54 -14.55
CA PRO A 44 -2.36 0.54 -15.05
C PRO A 44 -2.33 0.21 -16.54
N LYS A 45 -2.86 -0.96 -16.90
CA LYS A 45 -3.00 -1.40 -18.30
C LYS A 45 -3.67 -0.27 -19.06
N LEU A 46 -3.07 0.15 -20.16
CA LEU A 46 -3.52 1.31 -20.93
C LEU A 46 -5.00 1.10 -21.31
N GLN A 47 -5.91 1.83 -20.64
CA GLN A 47 -7.33 1.68 -20.92
C GLN A 47 -7.63 2.34 -22.27
N MET A 48 -7.92 1.52 -23.27
CA MET A 48 -8.18 1.98 -24.64
C MET A 48 -9.48 2.76 -24.78
N THR A 49 -10.37 2.69 -23.78
CA THR A 49 -11.68 3.35 -23.72
C THR A 49 -11.62 4.84 -23.35
N ILE A 50 -10.43 5.42 -23.19
CA ILE A 50 -10.27 6.83 -22.81
C ILE A 50 -10.30 7.74 -24.05
N SER A 51 -11.05 8.86 -23.96
CA SER A 51 -11.09 9.93 -24.98
C SER A 51 -9.69 10.34 -25.47
N PRO A 52 -9.49 10.55 -26.79
CA PRO A 52 -8.20 10.91 -27.37
C PRO A 52 -7.53 12.13 -26.71
N LYS A 53 -8.30 13.16 -26.35
CA LYS A 53 -7.79 14.35 -25.64
C LYS A 53 -7.22 13.99 -24.27
N ARG A 54 -7.90 13.11 -23.53
CA ARG A 54 -7.48 12.67 -22.19
C ARG A 54 -6.24 11.77 -22.27
N ARG A 55 -6.15 10.93 -23.30
CA ARG A 55 -4.95 10.11 -23.61
C ARG A 55 -3.73 10.98 -23.91
N SER A 56 -3.86 11.96 -24.80
CA SER A 56 -2.77 12.89 -25.14
C SER A 56 -2.29 13.68 -23.91
N ARG A 57 -3.23 14.13 -23.06
CA ARG A 57 -2.89 14.81 -21.79
C ARG A 57 -2.15 13.90 -20.81
N GLN A 58 -2.49 12.60 -20.75
CA GLN A 58 -1.78 11.62 -19.94
C GLN A 58 -0.36 11.38 -20.48
N ALA A 59 -0.21 11.17 -21.78
CA ALA A 59 1.11 11.01 -22.41
C ALA A 59 2.02 12.22 -22.16
N ARG A 60 1.52 13.45 -22.35
CA ARG A 60 2.27 14.68 -22.03
C ARG A 60 2.64 14.79 -20.55
N LYS A 61 1.76 14.34 -19.66
CA LYS A 61 2.01 14.29 -18.22
C LYS A 61 3.09 13.27 -17.87
N GLU A 62 3.09 12.10 -18.53
CA GLU A 62 4.11 11.06 -18.35
C GLU A 62 5.46 11.52 -18.87
N VAL A 63 5.53 12.10 -20.07
CA VAL A 63 6.76 12.70 -20.63
C VAL A 63 7.31 13.80 -19.71
N ARG A 64 6.47 14.70 -19.21
CA ARG A 64 6.89 15.71 -18.22
C ARG A 64 7.39 15.08 -16.92
N ASN A 65 6.80 13.95 -16.51
CA ASN A 65 7.24 13.20 -15.33
C ASN A 65 8.41 12.26 -15.61
N ALA A 66 8.89 12.12 -16.86
CA ALA A 66 10.00 11.23 -17.22
C ALA A 66 11.32 11.62 -16.53
N LYS A 67 11.42 12.87 -16.05
CA LYS A 67 12.51 13.30 -15.14
C LYS A 67 12.48 12.63 -13.76
N ARG A 68 11.46 11.82 -13.45
CA ARG A 68 11.34 11.10 -12.17
C ARG A 68 11.89 9.68 -12.30
N THR A 69 12.80 9.33 -11.41
CA THR A 69 13.42 8.00 -11.32
C THR A 69 12.37 6.91 -11.09
N GLN A 70 12.59 5.73 -11.68
CA GLN A 70 11.73 4.55 -11.53
C GLN A 70 11.43 4.22 -10.05
N ALA A 71 12.39 4.43 -9.14
CA ALA A 71 12.14 4.28 -7.71
C ALA A 71 10.99 5.15 -7.17
N THR A 72 10.92 6.41 -7.60
CA THR A 72 9.88 7.33 -7.12
C THR A 72 8.50 6.95 -7.62
N THR A 73 8.38 6.30 -8.78
CA THR A 73 7.10 5.83 -9.32
C THR A 73 6.64 4.59 -8.58
N PHE A 74 7.54 3.63 -8.32
CA PHE A 74 7.22 2.43 -7.53
C PHE A 74 6.79 2.77 -6.11
N LEU A 75 7.50 3.65 -5.41
CA LEU A 75 7.13 4.06 -4.04
C LEU A 75 5.74 4.72 -3.99
N LYS A 76 5.39 5.53 -5.00
CA LYS A 76 4.05 6.15 -5.08
C LYS A 76 2.96 5.13 -5.33
N LEU A 77 3.22 4.12 -6.15
CA LEU A 77 2.24 3.06 -6.45
C LEU A 77 2.03 2.16 -5.23
N ALA A 78 3.12 1.75 -4.56
CA ALA A 78 3.05 1.03 -3.29
C ALA A 78 2.26 1.79 -2.23
N HIS A 79 2.51 3.10 -2.10
CA HIS A 79 1.77 3.93 -1.16
C HIS A 79 0.25 3.95 -1.43
N LYS A 80 -0.15 4.11 -2.70
CA LYS A 80 -1.57 4.08 -3.09
C LYS A 80 -2.23 2.73 -2.76
N ARG A 81 -1.55 1.62 -3.03
CA ARG A 81 -2.02 0.27 -2.67
C ARG A 81 -2.20 0.15 -1.15
N ASN A 82 -1.24 0.62 -0.38
CA ASN A 82 -1.30 0.59 1.08
C ASN A 82 -2.48 1.39 1.65
N LEU A 83 -2.83 2.53 1.04
CA LEU A 83 -4.02 3.29 1.45
C LEU A 83 -5.31 2.50 1.23
N GLN A 84 -5.42 1.78 0.11
CA GLN A 84 -6.59 0.93 -0.17
C GLN A 84 -6.70 -0.22 0.82
N VAL A 85 -5.58 -0.92 1.11
CA VAL A 85 -5.53 -1.99 2.10
C VAL A 85 -5.91 -1.47 3.50
N LYS A 86 -5.37 -0.31 3.92
CA LYS A 86 -5.73 0.32 5.20
C LYS A 86 -7.23 0.62 5.28
N LYS A 87 -7.83 1.12 4.19
CA LYS A 87 -9.27 1.40 4.13
C LYS A 87 -10.09 0.12 4.29
N GLN A 88 -9.71 -0.96 3.60
CA GLN A 88 -10.37 -2.26 3.69
C GLN A 88 -10.28 -2.85 5.10
N ARG A 89 -9.07 -2.86 5.69
CA ARG A 89 -8.85 -3.34 7.06
C ARG A 89 -9.71 -2.59 8.09
N ARG A 90 -9.77 -1.26 7.98
CA ARG A 90 -10.60 -0.44 8.88
C ARG A 90 -12.08 -0.76 8.73
N LYS A 91 -12.56 -1.04 7.51
CA LYS A 91 -13.94 -1.45 7.27
C LYS A 91 -14.21 -2.81 7.94
N GLN A 92 -13.35 -3.80 7.69
CA GLN A 92 -13.47 -5.14 8.27
C GLN A 92 -13.51 -5.09 9.80
N LEU A 93 -12.65 -4.30 10.44
CA LEU A 93 -12.64 -4.16 11.89
C LEU A 93 -13.95 -3.58 12.44
N LYS A 94 -14.53 -2.58 11.75
CA LYS A 94 -15.83 -2.01 12.12
C LYS A 94 -16.95 -3.03 11.98
N ASP A 95 -16.95 -3.78 10.88
CA ASP A 95 -17.97 -4.78 10.59
C ASP A 95 -17.90 -5.93 11.62
N GLN A 96 -16.69 -6.40 11.96
CA GLN A 96 -16.45 -7.40 13.00
C GLN A 96 -16.99 -6.94 14.37
N HIS A 97 -16.64 -5.73 14.80
CA HIS A 97 -17.13 -5.18 16.06
C HIS A 97 -18.67 -5.05 16.07
N ALA A 98 -19.28 -4.62 14.96
CA ALA A 98 -20.74 -4.53 14.84
C ALA A 98 -21.40 -5.92 14.95
N CYS A 99 -20.82 -6.95 14.34
CA CYS A 99 -21.27 -8.33 14.46
C CYS A 99 -21.21 -8.82 15.91
N GLU A 100 -20.10 -8.61 16.61
CA GLU A 100 -19.93 -8.99 18.02
C GLU A 100 -20.98 -8.33 18.92
N VAL A 101 -21.20 -7.03 18.75
CA VAL A 101 -22.21 -6.28 19.51
C VAL A 101 -23.62 -6.83 19.25
N ARG A 102 -23.94 -7.17 17.98
CA ARG A 102 -25.24 -7.74 17.62
C ARG A 102 -25.45 -9.12 18.27
N LEU A 103 -24.44 -9.99 18.22
CA LEU A 103 -24.51 -11.32 18.84
C LEU A 103 -24.72 -11.23 20.35
N LYS A 104 -23.98 -10.34 21.03
CA LYS A 104 -24.17 -10.08 22.47
C LYS A 104 -25.59 -9.59 22.80
N LYS A 105 -26.15 -8.70 21.96
CA LYS A 105 -27.55 -8.24 22.13
C LYS A 105 -28.56 -9.36 21.93
N GLN A 106 -28.34 -10.23 20.95
CA GLN A 106 -29.22 -11.38 20.69
C GLN A 106 -29.18 -12.39 21.84
N ALA A 107 -28.00 -12.75 22.33
CA ALA A 107 -27.83 -13.64 23.47
C ALA A 107 -28.57 -13.11 24.71
N LYS A 108 -28.38 -11.82 25.06
CA LYS A 108 -29.09 -11.18 26.19
C LYS A 108 -30.62 -11.20 26.03
N ARG A 109 -31.13 -11.08 24.81
CA ARG A 109 -32.59 -11.17 24.56
C ARG A 109 -33.09 -12.59 24.82
N LEU A 110 -32.39 -13.60 24.30
CA LEU A 110 -32.73 -15.00 24.51
C LEU A 110 -32.71 -15.38 25.99
N GLU A 111 -31.67 -14.99 26.73
CA GLU A 111 -31.58 -15.21 28.18
C GLU A 111 -32.77 -14.60 28.94
N LYS A 112 -33.16 -13.36 28.62
CA LYS A 112 -34.33 -12.72 29.24
C LYS A 112 -35.63 -13.45 28.98
N HIS A 113 -35.79 -14.06 27.79
CA HIS A 113 -36.99 -14.80 27.44
C HIS A 113 -37.04 -16.21 28.03
N GLN A 114 -35.91 -16.78 28.47
CA GLN A 114 -35.86 -18.10 29.11
C GLN A 114 -36.07 -18.07 30.64
N GLY A 115 -35.98 -16.89 31.27
CA GLY A 115 -36.14 -16.71 32.72
C GLY A 115 -37.54 -16.35 33.19
N HIS A 116 -38.57 -16.49 32.35
CA HIS A 116 -39.98 -16.26 32.70
C HIS A 116 -40.74 -17.57 32.91
#